data_AF-A0A7C3CBF7-F1
#
_entry.id   AF-A0A7C3CBF7-F1
#
_cell.length_a   1.000
_cell.length_b   1.000
_cell.length_c   1.000
_cell.angle_alpha   90.00
_cell.angle_beta   90.00
_cell.angle_gamma   90.00
#
_symmetry.space_group_name_H-M   'P 1'
#
loop_
_entity.id
_entity.type
_entity.pdbx_description
1 polymer ?
#
loop_
_entity_poly.entity_id
_entity_poly.type
_entity_poly.pdbx_seq_one_letter_code
_entity_poly.pdbx_strand_id
1 'polypeptide(L)'
;KQNGKKVGLEGYFDKILGGSDGKRLKVYRASSKTLIPVNDFNEIAPKSGDDIVSTIDVNIQDIVQKALLRGMEHTNAQNGTAIVMEVKTGKIRAISNLGKNPDGWYEDYNYAVGAAVEPGSTFKLASMMSLLEDGYIDLDDTIDLEKGLHVFYEEEMRDASYHQLDSTTIRRAFEISSNVGVAKLIQKYYGDTKDGEKFIQHLRDFRLDKPIGIEINGEDPPYIKQAYNKDDDWSGITLPWMSIGYEVELTPLQLLNFYNTVANNGTMMKPYLVTQVQHFGEVIETFKPTVIKQQIAKPATIKKLKELLEGVVERGTAKKLKSNRYHFAGKTGTSQINYYKFDRTENIKYRASFVGYFPAENPVYSCIVVITEPRQNGRYGSEVAGPIFREIADKCFVKQKDLYPALNETPQKRLTKKKLPQLDVGYKKDVAKVLEKIELPHTDSGVKNWAVLTAKTDTLHIAPRYISRDVVPNVVGMGLRDALYILENLGLKVTFEGVGKVRLQSLKVGTKIKGQKIKLTLR
;
A
#
# COMPACT_ATOMS: atom_id res chain seq x y z
N LYS A 1 -3.28 25.27 31.79
CA LYS A 1 -3.97 25.24 30.48
C LYS A 1 -5.42 24.84 30.73
N GLN A 2 -6.39 25.68 30.34
CA GLN A 2 -7.81 25.44 30.56
C GLN A 2 -8.30 24.22 29.78
N ASN A 3 -9.28 23.52 30.36
CA ASN A 3 -10.03 22.37 29.86
C ASN A 3 -10.56 22.55 28.43
N GLY A 4 -9.74 22.32 27.40
CA GLY A 4 -10.25 21.87 26.12
C GLY A 4 -10.71 20.42 26.26
N LYS A 5 -11.86 20.05 25.68
CA LYS A 5 -12.18 18.62 25.49
C LYS A 5 -11.03 18.01 24.69
N LYS A 6 -10.29 17.08 25.28
CA LYS A 6 -9.24 16.33 24.58
C LYS A 6 -9.93 15.42 23.56
N VAL A 7 -9.59 15.57 22.28
CA VAL A 7 -10.22 14.86 21.16
C VAL A 7 -9.16 14.16 20.31
N GLY A 8 -9.58 13.21 19.47
CA GLY A 8 -8.65 12.46 18.62
C GLY A 8 -7.64 11.64 19.41
N LEU A 9 -6.41 11.55 18.89
CA LEU A 9 -5.32 10.81 19.55
C LEU A 9 -4.96 11.42 20.91
N GLU A 10 -4.99 12.74 21.07
CA GLU A 10 -4.76 13.39 22.37
C GLU A 10 -5.79 12.97 23.42
N GLY A 11 -7.05 12.81 23.00
CA GLY A 11 -8.12 12.31 23.87
C GLY A 11 -8.01 10.82 24.19
N TYR A 12 -7.68 9.98 23.19
CA TYR A 12 -7.57 8.54 23.37
C TYR A 12 -6.35 8.15 24.22
N PHE A 13 -5.21 8.80 23.98
CA PHE A 13 -3.93 8.53 24.66
C PHE A 13 -3.63 9.50 25.80
N ASP A 14 -4.63 10.21 26.33
CA ASP A 14 -4.42 11.24 27.34
C ASP A 14 -3.64 10.75 28.57
N LYS A 15 -3.91 9.53 29.00
CA LYS A 15 -3.21 8.92 30.15
C LYS A 15 -1.71 8.72 29.89
N ILE A 16 -1.34 8.47 28.63
CA ILE A 16 0.05 8.25 28.20
C ILE A 16 0.73 9.62 28.00
N LEU A 17 0.08 10.53 27.27
CA LEU A 17 0.61 11.85 26.93
C LEU A 17 0.65 12.84 28.10
N GLY A 18 -0.27 12.70 29.06
CA GLY A 18 -0.50 13.71 30.10
C GLY A 18 0.50 13.67 31.26
N GLY A 19 1.19 12.56 31.48
CA GLY A 19 2.08 12.38 32.63
C GLY A 19 1.36 12.56 33.98
N SER A 20 2.09 13.00 35.00
CA SER A 20 1.51 13.32 36.32
C SER A 20 2.10 14.60 36.90
N ASP A 21 1.23 15.51 37.32
CA ASP A 21 1.62 16.76 37.96
C ASP A 21 2.38 16.53 39.28
N GLY A 22 3.43 17.33 39.47
CA GLY A 22 4.14 17.39 40.75
C GLY A 22 3.32 18.14 41.80
N LYS A 23 3.63 17.90 43.07
CA LYS A 23 3.00 18.63 44.19
C LYS A 23 4.06 19.40 44.96
N ARG A 24 3.70 20.62 45.37
CA ARG A 24 4.52 21.49 46.21
C ARG A 24 3.63 22.24 47.19
N LEU A 25 4.03 22.22 48.45
CA LEU A 25 3.29 22.89 49.51
C LEU A 25 3.50 24.40 49.44
N LYS A 26 2.39 25.13 49.55
CA LYS A 26 2.34 26.59 49.50
C LYS A 26 1.58 27.09 50.72
N VAL A 27 2.05 28.18 51.31
CA VAL A 27 1.40 28.88 52.41
C VAL A 27 0.92 30.26 51.95
N TYR A 28 -0.14 30.75 52.57
CA TYR A 28 -0.62 32.09 52.32
C TYR A 28 0.23 33.11 53.07
N ARG A 29 0.74 34.12 52.37
CA ARG A 29 1.30 35.31 53.01
C ARG A 29 0.14 36.11 53.61
N ALA A 30 0.07 36.15 54.95
CA ALA A 30 -1.04 36.74 55.71
C ALA A 30 -1.38 38.19 55.30
N SER A 31 -0.38 38.97 54.88
CA SER A 31 -0.55 40.38 54.48
C SER A 31 -1.11 40.61 53.07
N SER A 32 -1.03 39.63 52.16
CA SER A 32 -1.29 39.85 50.72
C SER A 32 -2.14 38.76 50.06
N LYS A 33 -2.58 37.74 50.80
CA LYS A 33 -3.29 36.54 50.28
C LYS A 33 -2.58 35.86 49.10
N THR A 34 -1.27 36.08 48.95
CA THR A 34 -0.46 35.48 47.88
C THR A 34 0.09 34.14 48.36
N LEU A 35 0.04 33.12 47.50
CA LEU A 35 0.59 31.79 47.77
C LEU A 35 2.11 31.80 47.58
N ILE A 36 2.85 31.43 48.62
CA ILE A 36 4.31 31.35 48.61
C ILE A 36 4.70 29.90 48.89
N PRO A 37 5.59 29.31 48.08
CA PRO A 37 6.07 27.97 48.36
C PRO A 37 6.84 27.91 49.69
N VAL A 38 6.65 26.83 50.44
CA VAL A 38 7.32 26.65 51.75
C VAL A 38 8.78 26.23 51.58
N ASN A 39 9.06 25.36 50.62
CA ASN A 39 10.42 24.90 50.28
C ASN A 39 10.67 25.13 48.79
N ASP A 40 11.93 25.22 48.36
CA ASP A 40 12.29 25.40 46.94
C ASP A 40 12.04 24.19 46.05
N PHE A 41 12.11 22.99 46.62
CA PHE A 41 11.88 21.74 45.92
C PHE A 41 10.39 21.34 45.90
N ASN A 42 9.99 20.61 44.87
CA ASN A 42 8.71 19.92 44.85
C ASN A 42 8.74 18.77 45.87
N GLU A 43 7.66 18.58 46.62
CA GLU A 43 7.53 17.45 47.55
C GLU A 43 7.26 16.15 46.79
N ILE A 44 6.55 16.24 45.67
CA ILE A 44 6.37 15.17 44.70
C ILE A 44 6.85 15.69 43.35
N ALA A 45 7.89 15.07 42.81
CA ALA A 45 8.40 15.42 41.49
C ALA A 45 7.36 15.13 40.39
N PRO A 46 7.18 16.04 39.41
CA PRO A 46 6.34 15.76 38.26
C PRO A 46 6.94 14.62 37.44
N LYS A 47 6.08 13.86 36.76
CA LYS A 47 6.49 12.88 35.75
C LYS A 47 6.02 13.37 34.39
N SER A 48 6.94 13.44 33.43
CA SER A 48 6.59 13.74 32.05
C SER A 48 5.65 12.65 31.51
N GLY A 49 4.78 13.04 30.58
CA GLY A 49 4.10 12.08 29.72
C GLY A 49 5.08 11.44 28.73
N ASP A 50 4.61 10.37 28.10
CA ASP A 50 5.32 9.63 27.07
C ASP A 50 4.92 10.13 25.68
N ASP A 51 5.80 9.96 24.71
CA ASP A 51 5.56 10.28 23.31
C ASP A 51 4.86 9.13 22.59
N ILE A 52 4.00 9.43 21.62
CA ILE A 52 3.41 8.44 20.72
C ILE A 52 3.97 8.60 19.30
N VAL A 53 4.35 7.49 18.67
CA VAL A 53 4.79 7.46 17.28
C VAL A 53 3.66 6.98 16.40
N SER A 54 3.03 7.91 15.67
CA SER A 54 1.89 7.57 14.82
C SER A 54 2.27 6.76 13.57
N THR A 55 1.29 6.12 12.93
CA THR A 55 1.42 5.46 11.62
C THR A 55 1.37 6.45 10.45
N ILE A 56 1.02 7.71 10.72
CA ILE A 56 0.85 8.79 9.74
C ILE A 56 2.18 9.10 9.06
N ASP A 57 2.13 9.18 7.74
CA ASP A 57 3.22 9.68 6.92
C ASP A 57 2.95 11.13 6.55
N VAL A 58 3.77 12.05 7.05
CA VAL A 58 3.58 13.49 6.82
C VAL A 58 3.52 13.84 5.32
N ASN A 59 4.24 13.11 4.46
CA ASN A 59 4.19 13.35 3.02
C ASN A 59 2.86 12.91 2.40
N ILE A 60 2.35 11.74 2.81
CA ILE A 60 1.06 11.23 2.34
C ILE A 60 -0.06 12.09 2.91
N GLN A 61 0.04 12.49 4.17
CA GLN A 61 -0.91 13.39 4.83
C GLN A 61 -1.03 14.71 4.07
N ASP A 62 0.09 15.34 3.70
CA ASP A 62 0.08 16.58 2.91
C ASP A 62 -0.57 16.41 1.54
N ILE A 63 -0.30 15.28 0.85
CA ILE A 63 -0.94 14.93 -0.42
C ILE A 63 -2.46 14.85 -0.25
N VAL A 64 -2.91 14.07 0.74
CA VAL A 64 -4.32 13.80 0.98
C VAL A 64 -5.05 15.08 1.38
N GLN A 65 -4.50 15.84 2.33
CA GLN A 65 -5.05 17.12 2.79
C GLN A 65 -5.24 18.10 1.63
N LYS A 66 -4.20 18.29 0.81
CA LYS A 66 -4.24 19.23 -0.32
C LYS A 66 -5.19 18.79 -1.42
N ALA A 67 -5.23 17.50 -1.73
CA ALA A 67 -6.13 16.95 -2.75
C ALA A 67 -7.59 17.08 -2.30
N LEU A 68 -7.88 16.74 -1.04
CA LEU A 68 -9.21 16.90 -0.47
C LEU A 68 -9.63 18.36 -0.45
N LEU A 69 -8.79 19.28 0.04
CA LEU A 69 -9.10 20.71 0.09
C LEU A 69 -9.44 21.28 -1.30
N ARG A 70 -8.61 20.99 -2.32
CA ARG A 70 -8.92 21.40 -3.71
C ARG A 70 -10.24 20.83 -4.20
N GLY A 71 -10.54 19.57 -3.88
CA GLY A 71 -11.80 18.93 -4.23
C GLY A 71 -13.01 19.60 -3.55
N MET A 72 -12.87 19.94 -2.27
CA MET A 72 -13.88 20.66 -1.48
C MET A 72 -14.13 22.06 -2.04
N GLU A 73 -13.08 22.82 -2.36
CA GLU A 73 -13.18 24.14 -2.99
C GLU A 73 -13.82 24.05 -4.38
N HIS A 74 -13.35 23.10 -5.20
CA HIS A 74 -13.85 22.92 -6.56
C HIS A 74 -15.35 22.60 -6.59
N THR A 75 -15.84 21.80 -5.65
CA THR A 75 -17.25 21.36 -5.59
C THR A 75 -18.11 22.14 -4.61
N ASN A 76 -17.52 23.08 -3.88
CA ASN A 76 -18.16 23.88 -2.83
C ASN A 76 -18.95 23.01 -1.83
N ALA A 77 -18.40 21.84 -1.49
CA ALA A 77 -19.08 20.81 -0.73
C ALA A 77 -19.22 21.17 0.76
N GLN A 78 -20.20 20.58 1.45
CA GLN A 78 -20.44 20.84 2.87
C GLN A 78 -19.39 20.18 3.76
N ASN A 79 -19.04 18.92 3.49
CA ASN A 79 -17.93 18.25 4.16
C ASN A 79 -17.34 17.16 3.28
N GLY A 80 -16.14 16.70 3.63
CA GLY A 80 -15.47 15.62 2.96
C GLY A 80 -14.42 14.96 3.83
N THR A 81 -14.08 13.73 3.48
CA THR A 81 -13.03 12.97 4.13
C THR A 81 -12.25 12.12 3.13
N ALA A 82 -10.97 11.93 3.42
CA ALA A 82 -10.11 11.04 2.66
C ALA A 82 -9.17 10.28 3.61
N ILE A 83 -9.06 8.97 3.39
CA ILE A 83 -8.24 8.07 4.20
C ILE A 83 -7.34 7.27 3.27
N VAL A 84 -6.07 7.10 3.63
CA VAL A 84 -5.12 6.20 2.96
C VAL A 84 -4.60 5.18 3.97
N MET A 85 -4.76 3.90 3.65
CA MET A 85 -4.41 2.77 4.49
C MET A 85 -3.46 1.83 3.76
N GLU A 86 -2.45 1.32 4.46
CA GLU A 86 -1.55 0.30 3.94
C GLU A 86 -2.23 -1.08 3.92
N VAL A 87 -2.22 -1.72 2.74
CA VAL A 87 -2.95 -2.97 2.48
C VAL A 87 -2.50 -4.12 3.37
N LYS A 88 -1.19 -4.32 3.49
CA LYS A 88 -0.64 -5.49 4.18
C LYS A 88 -0.71 -5.39 5.71
N THR A 89 -0.72 -4.19 6.26
CA THR A 89 -0.54 -3.97 7.70
C THR A 89 -1.74 -3.34 8.39
N GLY A 90 -2.59 -2.62 7.64
CA GLY A 90 -3.65 -1.81 8.19
C GLY A 90 -3.20 -0.50 8.83
N LYS A 91 -1.95 -0.07 8.62
CA LYS A 91 -1.51 1.26 9.05
C LYS A 91 -2.31 2.35 8.34
N ILE A 92 -2.91 3.27 9.09
CA ILE A 92 -3.46 4.50 8.53
C ILE A 92 -2.30 5.45 8.22
N ARG A 93 -1.99 5.64 6.94
CA ARG A 93 -0.88 6.51 6.51
C ARG A 93 -1.30 7.97 6.42
N ALA A 94 -2.58 8.22 6.18
CA ALA A 94 -3.16 9.55 6.21
C ALA A 94 -4.67 9.49 6.46
N ILE A 95 -5.18 10.50 7.15
CA ILE A 95 -6.60 10.72 7.43
C ILE A 95 -6.85 12.23 7.43
N SER A 96 -7.78 12.70 6.60
CA SER A 96 -8.11 14.12 6.47
C SER A 96 -9.61 14.29 6.46
N ASN A 97 -10.09 15.23 7.25
CA ASN A 97 -11.51 15.56 7.40
C ASN A 97 -11.67 17.07 7.25
N LEU A 98 -12.61 17.51 6.42
CA LEU A 98 -12.86 18.92 6.17
C LEU A 98 -14.36 19.21 6.16
N GLY A 99 -14.80 20.10 7.03
CA GLY A 99 -16.15 20.68 7.05
C GLY A 99 -16.13 22.15 6.65
N LYS A 100 -17.22 22.60 6.04
CA LYS A 100 -17.38 23.96 5.54
C LYS A 100 -17.81 24.91 6.66
N ASN A 101 -16.99 25.93 6.89
CA ASN A 101 -17.25 27.07 7.76
C ASN A 101 -17.38 28.36 6.91
N PRO A 102 -17.82 29.49 7.51
CA PRO A 102 -17.91 30.77 6.80
C PRO A 102 -16.60 31.22 6.15
N ASP A 103 -15.47 30.94 6.80
CA ASP A 103 -14.13 31.40 6.38
C ASP A 103 -13.37 30.40 5.50
N GLY A 104 -13.92 29.20 5.24
CA GLY A 104 -13.26 28.16 4.46
C GLY A 104 -13.57 26.75 4.94
N TRP A 105 -12.68 25.80 4.63
CA TRP A 105 -12.80 24.40 5.04
C TRP A 105 -11.77 24.05 6.10
N TYR A 106 -12.25 23.54 7.24
CA TYR A 106 -11.43 23.21 8.40
C TYR A 106 -11.86 21.87 8.98
N GLU A 107 -10.99 21.25 9.76
CA GLU A 107 -11.36 20.06 10.52
C GLU A 107 -12.27 20.47 11.68
N ASP A 108 -13.55 20.14 11.58
CA ASP A 108 -14.58 20.37 12.60
C ASP A 108 -15.08 19.07 13.23
N TYR A 109 -14.95 17.95 12.51
CA TYR A 109 -15.38 16.63 12.93
C TYR A 109 -14.57 15.53 12.24
N ASN A 110 -14.46 14.37 12.88
CA ASN A 110 -13.79 13.21 12.27
C ASN A 110 -14.77 12.37 11.46
N TYR A 111 -15.18 12.86 10.28
CA TYR A 111 -16.12 12.18 9.38
C TYR A 111 -15.65 10.79 8.95
N ALA A 112 -14.34 10.51 8.96
CA ALA A 112 -13.81 9.19 8.64
C ALA A 112 -14.22 8.10 9.64
N VAL A 113 -14.37 8.45 10.92
CA VAL A 113 -14.55 7.50 12.04
C VAL A 113 -15.88 7.68 12.75
N GLY A 114 -16.36 8.91 12.88
CA GLY A 114 -17.54 9.25 13.69
C GLY A 114 -18.83 9.47 12.89
N ALA A 115 -18.80 9.35 11.55
CA ALA A 115 -20.01 9.53 10.75
C ALA A 115 -20.36 8.23 10.03
N ALA A 116 -21.21 7.40 10.64
CA ALA A 116 -21.86 6.32 9.91
C ALA A 116 -22.82 6.93 8.89
N VAL A 117 -22.72 6.45 7.65
CA VAL A 117 -23.46 7.01 6.53
C VAL A 117 -23.87 5.93 5.56
N GLU A 118 -24.96 6.16 4.84
CA GLU A 118 -25.33 5.30 3.73
C GLU A 118 -24.24 5.30 2.64
N PRO A 119 -23.58 4.15 2.41
CA PRO A 119 -22.45 4.04 1.49
C PRO A 119 -22.88 4.13 0.02
N GLY A 120 -24.14 3.84 -0.29
CA GLY A 120 -24.65 3.73 -1.65
C GLY A 120 -23.89 2.68 -2.46
N SER A 121 -23.68 2.94 -3.75
CA SER A 121 -23.16 1.96 -4.70
C SER A 121 -21.76 1.36 -4.40
N THR A 122 -21.01 1.88 -3.42
CA THR A 122 -19.79 1.20 -2.92
C THR A 122 -20.11 -0.08 -2.15
N PHE A 123 -21.32 -0.20 -1.59
CA PHE A 123 -21.78 -1.39 -0.87
C PHE A 123 -22.07 -2.59 -1.77
N LYS A 124 -22.33 -2.35 -3.06
CA LYS A 124 -22.57 -3.42 -4.05
C LYS A 124 -21.46 -4.47 -4.09
N LEU A 125 -20.24 -4.11 -3.68
CA LEU A 125 -19.15 -5.07 -3.55
C LEU A 125 -19.49 -6.19 -2.54
N ALA A 126 -20.11 -5.85 -1.41
CA ALA A 126 -20.57 -6.82 -0.41
C ALA A 126 -21.67 -7.72 -0.98
N SER A 127 -22.64 -7.13 -1.71
CA SER A 127 -23.70 -7.90 -2.38
C SER A 127 -23.16 -8.87 -3.43
N MET A 128 -22.23 -8.42 -4.27
CA MET A 128 -21.56 -9.30 -5.24
C MET A 128 -20.76 -10.39 -4.54
N MET A 129 -20.11 -10.07 -3.42
CA MET A 129 -19.34 -11.03 -2.64
C MET A 129 -20.23 -12.13 -2.07
N SER A 130 -21.40 -11.81 -1.50
CA SER A 130 -22.37 -12.81 -1.01
C SER A 130 -22.81 -13.76 -2.13
N LEU A 131 -23.25 -13.21 -3.26
CA LEU A 131 -23.73 -14.00 -4.41
C LEU A 131 -22.65 -14.94 -4.98
N LEU A 132 -21.42 -14.44 -5.10
CA LEU A 132 -20.28 -15.21 -5.61
C LEU A 132 -19.82 -16.27 -4.60
N GLU A 133 -19.85 -15.96 -3.30
CA GLU A 133 -19.41 -16.88 -2.25
C GLU A 133 -20.33 -18.10 -2.14
N ASP A 134 -21.64 -17.89 -2.32
CA ASP A 134 -22.64 -18.94 -2.41
C ASP A 134 -22.64 -19.68 -3.76
N GLY A 135 -21.93 -19.17 -4.77
CA GLY A 135 -21.88 -19.77 -6.10
C GLY A 135 -23.17 -19.63 -6.90
N TYR A 136 -24.03 -18.66 -6.56
CA TYR A 136 -25.29 -18.42 -7.26
C TYR A 136 -25.13 -17.78 -8.64
N ILE A 137 -23.97 -17.16 -8.87
CA ILE A 137 -23.66 -16.42 -10.10
C ILE A 137 -22.22 -16.63 -10.53
N ASP A 138 -21.97 -16.44 -11.82
CA ASP A 138 -20.67 -16.13 -12.40
C ASP A 138 -20.68 -14.74 -13.07
N LEU A 139 -19.51 -14.16 -13.30
CA LEU A 139 -19.35 -12.81 -13.83
C LEU A 139 -19.89 -12.68 -15.26
N ASP A 140 -19.86 -13.76 -16.03
CA ASP A 140 -20.26 -13.78 -17.43
C ASP A 140 -21.72 -14.24 -17.62
N ASP A 141 -22.42 -14.58 -16.54
CA ASP A 141 -23.86 -14.85 -16.56
C ASP A 141 -24.63 -13.60 -17.03
N THR A 142 -25.75 -13.83 -17.71
CA THR A 142 -26.59 -12.76 -18.24
C THR A 142 -27.67 -12.34 -17.24
N ILE A 143 -27.90 -11.04 -17.13
CA ILE A 143 -28.95 -10.44 -16.34
C ILE A 143 -29.74 -9.43 -17.16
N ASP A 144 -31.07 -9.45 -16.98
CA ASP A 144 -31.98 -8.46 -17.52
C ASP A 144 -32.06 -7.23 -16.59
N LEU A 145 -31.65 -6.08 -17.11
CA LEU A 145 -31.66 -4.78 -16.45
C LEU A 145 -32.94 -3.99 -16.71
N GLU A 146 -33.84 -4.47 -17.58
CA GLU A 146 -35.12 -3.82 -17.92
C GLU A 146 -34.94 -2.34 -18.30
N LYS A 147 -33.89 -2.05 -19.09
CA LYS A 147 -33.53 -0.67 -19.50
C LYS A 147 -33.28 0.27 -18.32
N GLY A 148 -32.87 -0.29 -17.18
CA GLY A 148 -32.46 0.44 -15.98
C GLY A 148 -33.63 0.89 -15.08
N LEU A 149 -34.82 0.30 -15.21
CA LEU A 149 -35.97 0.59 -14.34
C LEU A 149 -36.69 -0.72 -13.98
N HIS A 150 -36.88 -0.96 -12.68
CA HIS A 150 -37.64 -2.10 -12.19
C HIS A 150 -38.48 -1.71 -10.97
N VAL A 151 -39.68 -2.27 -10.85
CA VAL A 151 -40.56 -2.04 -9.71
C VAL A 151 -40.44 -3.21 -8.75
N PHE A 152 -39.94 -2.95 -7.55
CA PHE A 152 -39.90 -3.92 -6.45
C PHE A 152 -41.10 -3.66 -5.56
N TYR A 153 -42.06 -4.60 -5.55
CA TYR A 153 -43.33 -4.43 -4.84
C TYR A 153 -44.07 -3.17 -5.32
N GLU A 154 -44.04 -2.09 -4.54
CA GLU A 154 -44.71 -0.82 -4.85
C GLU A 154 -43.72 0.32 -5.14
N GLU A 155 -42.41 0.10 -5.01
CA GLU A 155 -41.39 1.13 -5.15
C GLU A 155 -40.54 0.93 -6.41
N GLU A 156 -40.28 2.05 -7.08
CA GLU A 156 -39.54 2.07 -8.33
C GLU A 156 -38.04 2.26 -8.07
N MET A 157 -37.23 1.35 -8.59
CA MET A 157 -35.77 1.47 -8.59
C MET A 157 -35.27 1.84 -9.98
N ARG A 158 -34.42 2.87 -10.03
CA ARG A 158 -33.75 3.32 -11.25
C ARG A 158 -32.24 3.21 -11.16
N ASP A 159 -31.63 2.94 -12.30
CA ASP A 159 -30.19 3.07 -12.48
C ASP A 159 -29.77 4.55 -12.54
N ALA A 160 -28.63 4.86 -11.93
CA ALA A 160 -28.13 6.22 -11.83
C ALA A 160 -27.72 6.83 -13.19
N SER A 161 -27.38 5.98 -14.16
CA SER A 161 -27.06 6.37 -15.53
C SER A 161 -28.06 5.74 -16.47
N TYR A 162 -28.63 6.55 -17.37
CA TYR A 162 -29.49 6.04 -18.42
C TYR A 162 -28.69 5.16 -19.38
N HIS A 163 -29.13 3.91 -19.54
CA HIS A 163 -28.64 2.99 -20.55
C HIS A 163 -29.84 2.23 -21.09
N GLN A 164 -29.87 1.99 -22.41
CA GLN A 164 -30.98 1.27 -23.06
C GLN A 164 -30.68 -0.23 -23.16
N LEU A 165 -29.91 -0.78 -22.20
CA LEU A 165 -29.57 -2.19 -22.21
C LEU A 165 -30.76 -2.97 -21.64
N ASP A 166 -31.33 -3.85 -22.46
CA ASP A 166 -32.27 -4.85 -21.97
C ASP A 166 -31.52 -5.83 -21.06
N SER A 167 -30.50 -6.51 -21.58
CA SER A 167 -29.68 -7.43 -20.80
C SER A 167 -28.18 -7.21 -21.00
N THR A 168 -27.40 -7.68 -20.04
CA THR A 168 -25.94 -7.62 -20.08
C THR A 168 -25.32 -8.68 -19.17
N THR A 169 -24.01 -8.86 -19.20
CA THR A 169 -23.32 -9.71 -18.22
C THR A 169 -23.36 -9.09 -16.81
N ILE A 170 -23.36 -9.92 -15.78
CA ILE A 170 -23.26 -9.47 -14.38
C ILE A 170 -22.02 -8.60 -14.16
N ARG A 171 -20.88 -8.96 -14.77
CA ARG A 171 -19.67 -8.16 -14.81
C ARG A 171 -19.96 -6.73 -15.25
N ARG A 172 -20.62 -6.59 -16.40
CA ARG A 172 -20.93 -5.29 -16.96
C ARG A 172 -21.95 -4.53 -16.12
N ALA A 173 -22.96 -5.21 -15.55
CA ALA A 173 -23.93 -4.60 -14.64
C ALA A 173 -23.25 -3.96 -13.42
N PHE A 174 -22.26 -4.64 -12.83
CA PHE A 174 -21.46 -4.08 -11.73
C PHE A 174 -20.57 -2.91 -12.19
N GLU A 175 -19.91 -3.04 -13.35
CA GLU A 175 -19.03 -2.01 -13.91
C GLU A 175 -19.77 -0.68 -14.20
N ILE A 176 -20.99 -0.74 -14.71
CA ILE A 176 -21.85 0.44 -14.92
C ILE A 176 -22.61 0.85 -13.67
N SER A 177 -22.43 0.12 -12.57
CA SER A 177 -23.10 0.37 -11.29
C SER A 177 -24.62 0.32 -11.38
N SER A 178 -25.18 -0.65 -12.11
CA SER A 178 -26.63 -0.86 -12.21
C SER A 178 -27.20 -1.19 -10.82
N ASN A 179 -28.15 -0.38 -10.35
CA ASN A 179 -28.95 -0.62 -9.15
C ASN A 179 -29.90 -1.79 -9.40
N VAL A 180 -30.65 -1.72 -10.50
CA VAL A 180 -31.63 -2.74 -10.90
C VAL A 180 -30.96 -4.11 -11.01
N GLY A 181 -29.79 -4.20 -11.65
CA GLY A 181 -29.08 -5.48 -11.80
C GLY A 181 -28.71 -6.12 -10.46
N VAL A 182 -28.03 -5.38 -9.57
CA VAL A 182 -27.60 -5.93 -8.28
C VAL A 182 -28.79 -6.26 -7.38
N ALA A 183 -29.78 -5.37 -7.33
CA ALA A 183 -30.98 -5.56 -6.53
C ALA A 183 -31.82 -6.76 -7.02
N LYS A 184 -31.96 -6.94 -8.33
CA LYS A 184 -32.67 -8.12 -8.89
C LYS A 184 -31.95 -9.42 -8.55
N LEU A 185 -30.61 -9.45 -8.58
CA LEU A 185 -29.86 -10.65 -8.17
C LEU A 185 -30.09 -10.96 -6.69
N ILE A 186 -29.95 -9.97 -5.82
CA ILE A 186 -30.16 -10.19 -4.39
C ILE A 186 -31.60 -10.61 -4.10
N GLN A 187 -32.60 -9.95 -4.69
CA GLN A 187 -34.00 -10.32 -4.53
C GLN A 187 -34.28 -11.73 -5.06
N LYS A 188 -33.68 -12.11 -6.21
CA LYS A 188 -33.88 -13.44 -6.81
C LYS A 188 -33.33 -14.57 -5.94
N TYR A 189 -32.16 -14.37 -5.32
CA TYR A 189 -31.47 -15.44 -4.58
C TYR A 189 -31.64 -15.37 -3.06
N TYR A 190 -32.04 -14.22 -2.52
CA TYR A 190 -32.19 -13.99 -1.08
C TYR A 190 -33.56 -13.38 -0.69
N GLY A 191 -34.51 -13.22 -1.63
CA GLY A 191 -35.81 -12.61 -1.35
C GLY A 191 -36.75 -13.45 -0.48
N ASP A 192 -36.55 -14.77 -0.44
CA ASP A 192 -37.34 -15.68 0.38
C ASP A 192 -36.94 -15.60 1.86
N THR A 193 -37.91 -15.85 2.77
CA THR A 193 -37.74 -15.60 4.22
C THR A 193 -36.57 -16.32 4.89
N LYS A 194 -36.18 -17.50 4.40
CA LYS A 194 -35.01 -18.22 4.94
C LYS A 194 -33.69 -17.71 4.37
N ASP A 195 -33.71 -17.12 3.19
CA ASP A 195 -32.52 -16.71 2.47
C ASP A 195 -32.18 -15.23 2.71
N GLY A 196 -33.14 -14.38 3.08
CA GLY A 196 -32.85 -13.00 3.51
C GLY A 196 -31.98 -12.95 4.77
N GLU A 197 -32.20 -13.86 5.72
CA GLU A 197 -31.32 -14.04 6.89
C GLU A 197 -29.90 -14.42 6.47
N LYS A 198 -29.76 -15.23 5.40
CA LYS A 198 -28.46 -15.64 4.87
C LYS A 198 -27.69 -14.46 4.30
N PHE A 199 -28.35 -13.54 3.61
CA PHE A 199 -27.69 -12.31 3.13
C PHE A 199 -27.16 -11.46 4.30
N ILE A 200 -27.98 -11.22 5.33
CA ILE A 200 -27.54 -10.49 6.53
C ILE A 200 -26.40 -11.23 7.24
N GLN A 201 -26.46 -12.56 7.30
CA GLN A 201 -25.40 -13.36 7.89
C GLN A 201 -24.07 -13.21 7.13
N HIS A 202 -24.08 -13.16 5.80
CA HIS A 202 -22.87 -12.84 5.02
C HIS A 202 -22.28 -11.49 5.40
N LEU A 203 -23.10 -10.45 5.57
CA LEU A 203 -22.63 -9.13 5.97
C LEU A 203 -21.93 -9.17 7.35
N ARG A 204 -22.46 -9.95 8.29
CA ARG A 204 -21.84 -10.21 9.60
C ARG A 204 -20.54 -11.01 9.48
N ASP A 205 -20.52 -12.01 8.60
CA ASP A 205 -19.32 -12.83 8.34
C ASP A 205 -18.21 -12.00 7.69
N PHE A 206 -18.58 -10.97 6.93
CA PHE A 206 -17.68 -9.95 6.38
C PHE A 206 -17.34 -8.86 7.39
N ARG A 207 -17.81 -8.97 8.65
CA ARG A 207 -17.58 -8.03 9.77
C ARG A 207 -18.06 -6.60 9.48
N LEU A 208 -19.10 -6.44 8.66
CA LEU A 208 -19.69 -5.13 8.37
C LEU A 208 -20.64 -4.66 9.48
N ASP A 209 -21.00 -5.55 10.41
CA ASP A 209 -21.92 -5.30 11.53
C ASP A 209 -21.23 -4.85 12.83
N LYS A 210 -19.91 -4.67 12.82
CA LYS A 210 -19.12 -4.37 14.03
C LYS A 210 -18.16 -3.19 13.84
N PRO A 211 -17.96 -2.37 14.89
CA PRO A 211 -16.85 -1.43 14.93
C PRO A 211 -15.50 -2.15 14.77
N ILE A 212 -14.52 -1.42 14.24
CA ILE A 212 -13.16 -1.89 14.02
C ILE A 212 -12.34 -1.83 15.32
N GLY A 213 -12.61 -0.83 16.16
CA GLY A 213 -11.87 -0.56 17.39
C GLY A 213 -10.57 0.20 17.16
N ILE A 214 -10.60 1.26 16.34
CA ILE A 214 -9.45 2.15 16.11
C ILE A 214 -9.12 2.98 17.35
N GLU A 215 -7.87 3.46 17.50
CA GLU A 215 -7.42 4.26 18.66
C GLU A 215 -7.92 5.72 18.65
N ILE A 216 -9.21 5.92 18.39
CA ILE A 216 -9.91 7.22 18.46
C ILE A 216 -11.25 6.99 19.15
N ASN A 217 -11.58 7.87 20.11
CA ASN A 217 -12.88 7.85 20.77
C ASN A 217 -13.98 8.35 19.81
N GLY A 218 -15.16 7.73 19.86
CA GLY A 218 -16.31 8.12 19.04
C GLY A 218 -16.35 7.45 17.67
N GLU A 219 -15.85 6.21 17.55
CA GLU A 219 -16.18 5.36 16.40
C GLU A 219 -17.68 5.05 16.40
N ASP A 220 -18.35 5.49 15.34
CA ASP A 220 -19.78 5.29 15.17
C ASP A 220 -20.04 3.82 14.79
N PRO A 221 -20.94 3.10 15.49
CA PRO A 221 -21.21 1.71 15.17
C PRO A 221 -21.90 1.60 13.80
N PRO A 222 -21.57 0.57 13.00
CA PRO A 222 -22.30 0.32 11.78
C PRO A 222 -23.74 -0.10 12.08
N TYR A 223 -24.66 0.22 11.17
CA TYR A 223 -26.06 -0.17 11.26
C TYR A 223 -26.43 -1.05 10.06
N ILE A 224 -26.91 -2.26 10.35
CA ILE A 224 -27.45 -3.20 9.36
C ILE A 224 -28.76 -3.72 9.93
N LYS A 225 -29.88 -3.47 9.23
CA LYS A 225 -31.19 -3.96 9.63
C LYS A 225 -31.21 -5.48 9.71
N GLN A 226 -31.90 -6.01 10.72
CA GLN A 226 -32.10 -7.45 10.84
C GLN A 226 -33.22 -7.92 9.93
N ALA A 227 -32.99 -9.04 9.24
CA ALA A 227 -33.96 -9.62 8.34
C ALA A 227 -35.27 -9.92 9.07
N TYR A 228 -36.40 -9.46 8.51
CA TYR A 228 -37.76 -9.68 9.02
C TYR A 228 -38.01 -9.14 10.44
N ASN A 229 -37.16 -8.25 10.94
CA ASN A 229 -37.34 -7.60 12.22
C ASN A 229 -38.23 -6.34 12.09
N LYS A 230 -39.36 -6.33 12.78
CA LYS A 230 -40.28 -5.19 12.78
C LYS A 230 -39.70 -3.96 13.49
N ASP A 231 -38.83 -4.16 14.49
CA ASP A 231 -38.22 -3.06 15.24
C ASP A 231 -37.19 -2.27 14.39
N ASP A 232 -36.73 -2.87 13.29
CA ASP A 232 -35.82 -2.24 12.31
C ASP A 232 -36.57 -1.65 11.10
N ASP A 233 -37.90 -1.53 11.16
CA ASP A 233 -38.75 -1.15 10.03
C ASP A 233 -38.44 -1.98 8.76
N TRP A 234 -38.22 -3.30 8.93
CA TRP A 234 -37.98 -4.19 7.80
C TRP A 234 -39.23 -4.31 6.93
N SER A 235 -39.08 -4.06 5.64
CA SER A 235 -40.14 -4.15 4.65
C SER A 235 -39.72 -5.02 3.46
N GLY A 236 -40.65 -5.33 2.55
CA GLY A 236 -40.35 -6.09 1.33
C GLY A 236 -39.27 -5.43 0.45
N ILE A 237 -39.14 -4.11 0.52
CA ILE A 237 -38.16 -3.34 -0.26
C ILE A 237 -36.80 -3.20 0.42
N THR A 238 -36.69 -3.53 1.72
CA THR A 238 -35.44 -3.34 2.48
C THR A 238 -34.29 -4.10 1.85
N LEU A 239 -34.49 -5.36 1.44
CA LEU A 239 -33.43 -6.18 0.87
C LEU A 239 -32.91 -5.64 -0.49
N PRO A 240 -33.76 -5.30 -1.47
CA PRO A 240 -33.32 -4.64 -2.70
C PRO A 240 -32.57 -3.31 -2.45
N TRP A 241 -33.04 -2.45 -1.54
CA TRP A 241 -32.38 -1.17 -1.24
C TRP A 241 -31.06 -1.34 -0.48
N MET A 242 -31.03 -2.28 0.45
CA MET A 242 -29.82 -2.70 1.16
C MET A 242 -28.73 -3.18 0.22
N SER A 243 -29.08 -3.95 -0.81
CA SER A 243 -28.11 -4.46 -1.79
C SER A 243 -27.34 -3.37 -2.54
N ILE A 244 -27.90 -2.16 -2.62
CA ILE A 244 -27.31 -1.02 -3.30
C ILE A 244 -26.79 0.05 -2.34
N GLY A 245 -26.81 -0.23 -1.03
CA GLY A 245 -26.21 0.59 0.03
C GLY A 245 -27.10 1.67 0.63
N TYR A 246 -28.43 1.50 0.58
CA TYR A 246 -29.41 2.24 1.39
C TYR A 246 -29.91 1.37 2.55
N GLU A 247 -30.53 1.95 3.58
CA GLU A 247 -30.97 1.20 4.78
C GLU A 247 -29.83 0.47 5.53
N VAL A 248 -28.59 0.87 5.27
CA VAL A 248 -27.37 0.44 5.97
C VAL A 248 -26.45 1.63 6.16
N GLU A 249 -25.76 1.68 7.28
CA GLU A 249 -24.85 2.76 7.60
C GLU A 249 -23.49 2.22 7.98
N LEU A 250 -22.44 2.72 7.33
CA LEU A 250 -21.05 2.39 7.61
C LEU A 250 -20.24 3.67 7.68
N THR A 251 -19.25 3.71 8.55
CA THR A 251 -18.27 4.80 8.51
C THR A 251 -17.37 4.64 7.28
N PRO A 252 -16.80 5.74 6.74
CA PRO A 252 -15.83 5.64 5.65
C PRO A 252 -14.65 4.73 5.97
N LEU A 253 -14.19 4.70 7.24
CA LEU A 253 -13.13 3.79 7.67
C LEU A 253 -13.56 2.31 7.64
N GLN A 254 -14.78 1.98 8.09
CA GLN A 254 -15.33 0.61 8.03
C GLN A 254 -15.43 0.12 6.59
N LEU A 255 -15.94 0.97 5.69
CA LEU A 255 -16.02 0.66 4.27
C LEU A 255 -14.62 0.51 3.65
N LEU A 256 -13.67 1.39 3.98
CA LEU A 256 -12.28 1.27 3.52
C LEU A 256 -11.65 -0.05 3.97
N ASN A 257 -11.88 -0.47 5.22
CA ASN A 257 -11.33 -1.72 5.75
C ASN A 257 -11.84 -2.95 5.00
N PHE A 258 -13.11 -2.94 4.58
CA PHE A 258 -13.67 -3.99 3.74
C PHE A 258 -12.98 -4.05 2.37
N TYR A 259 -12.79 -2.89 1.71
CA TYR A 259 -12.07 -2.83 0.42
C TYR A 259 -10.59 -3.18 0.56
N ASN A 260 -9.95 -2.77 1.65
CA ASN A 260 -8.59 -3.15 2.01
C ASN A 260 -8.47 -4.67 2.15
N THR A 261 -9.46 -5.32 2.75
CA THR A 261 -9.49 -6.78 2.89
C THR A 261 -9.54 -7.48 1.53
N VAL A 262 -10.37 -7.00 0.59
CA VAL A 262 -10.38 -7.53 -0.78
C VAL A 262 -9.04 -7.31 -1.47
N ALA A 263 -8.44 -6.12 -1.32
CA ALA A 263 -7.10 -5.81 -1.82
C ALA A 263 -6.05 -6.77 -1.25
N ASN A 264 -6.16 -7.10 0.04
CA ASN A 264 -5.28 -7.98 0.81
C ASN A 264 -5.66 -9.47 0.71
N ASN A 265 -6.20 -9.90 -0.45
CA ASN A 265 -6.49 -11.31 -0.76
C ASN A 265 -7.48 -12.00 0.22
N GLY A 266 -8.33 -11.22 0.88
CA GLY A 266 -9.32 -11.71 1.85
C GLY A 266 -8.87 -11.65 3.30
N THR A 267 -7.64 -11.20 3.59
CA THR A 267 -7.12 -11.03 4.95
C THR A 267 -7.47 -9.65 5.51
N MET A 268 -8.35 -9.63 6.52
CA MET A 268 -8.80 -8.41 7.17
C MET A 268 -7.81 -7.98 8.25
N MET A 269 -7.22 -6.80 8.06
CA MET A 269 -6.35 -6.17 9.04
C MET A 269 -7.16 -5.30 10.01
N LYS A 270 -6.62 -5.06 11.20
CA LYS A 270 -7.12 -4.01 12.09
C LYS A 270 -6.44 -2.68 11.73
N PRO A 271 -7.18 -1.68 11.22
CA PRO A 271 -6.75 -0.29 11.16
C PRO A 271 -6.17 0.20 12.49
N TYR A 272 -5.00 0.86 12.43
CA TYR A 272 -4.36 1.43 13.62
C TYR A 272 -3.53 2.69 13.30
N LEU A 273 -3.40 3.55 14.31
CA LEU A 273 -2.85 4.90 14.24
C LEU A 273 -1.54 5.10 15.00
N VAL A 274 -1.19 4.21 15.93
CA VAL A 274 0.03 4.34 16.75
C VAL A 274 0.90 3.09 16.61
N THR A 275 2.20 3.28 16.38
CA THR A 275 3.18 2.19 16.25
C THR A 275 3.97 1.96 17.53
N GLN A 276 4.26 3.01 18.30
CA GLN A 276 5.09 2.93 19.50
C GLN A 276 4.68 3.98 20.54
N VAL A 277 4.95 3.66 21.80
CA VAL A 277 5.03 4.64 22.90
C VAL A 277 6.50 4.72 23.33
N GLN A 278 7.01 5.94 23.48
CA GLN A 278 8.42 6.20 23.80
C GLN A 278 8.54 7.10 25.03
N HIS A 279 9.55 6.87 25.85
CA HIS A 279 9.93 7.76 26.94
C HIS A 279 11.39 8.17 26.77
N PHE A 280 11.61 9.47 26.56
CA PHE A 280 12.94 10.03 26.27
C PHE A 280 13.67 9.30 25.12
N GLY A 281 12.92 8.86 24.10
CA GLY A 281 13.44 8.14 22.93
C GLY A 281 13.62 6.64 23.12
N GLU A 282 13.40 6.09 24.32
CA GLU A 282 13.39 4.65 24.55
C GLU A 282 11.98 4.09 24.31
N VAL A 283 11.89 3.00 23.55
CA VAL A 283 10.61 2.35 23.23
C VAL A 283 10.10 1.57 24.44
N ILE A 284 8.95 1.97 24.98
CA ILE A 284 8.26 1.28 26.07
C ILE A 284 7.30 0.23 25.52
N GLU A 285 6.54 0.60 24.49
CA GLU A 285 5.50 -0.25 23.92
C GLU A 285 5.56 -0.19 22.39
N THR A 286 5.24 -1.31 21.73
CA THR A 286 5.15 -1.39 20.28
C THR A 286 3.87 -2.09 19.86
N PHE A 287 3.11 -1.42 18.99
CA PHE A 287 1.90 -1.94 18.38
C PHE A 287 2.22 -2.54 17.01
N LYS A 288 1.82 -3.80 16.83
CA LYS A 288 2.07 -4.57 15.60
C LYS A 288 0.79 -4.72 14.77
N PRO A 289 0.91 -4.88 13.45
CA PRO A 289 -0.22 -5.22 12.59
C PRO A 289 -0.99 -6.42 13.14
N THR A 290 -2.30 -6.28 13.29
CA THR A 290 -3.18 -7.31 13.85
C THR A 290 -4.13 -7.81 12.76
N VAL A 291 -4.17 -9.13 12.57
CA VAL A 291 -5.13 -9.78 11.66
C VAL A 291 -6.44 -10.02 12.41
N ILE A 292 -7.52 -9.42 11.94
CA ILE A 292 -8.87 -9.60 12.48
C ILE A 292 -9.48 -10.92 12.00
N LYS A 293 -9.28 -11.26 10.73
CA LYS A 293 -9.77 -12.48 10.09
C LYS A 293 -8.88 -12.81 8.90
N GLN A 294 -8.35 -14.03 8.85
CA GLN A 294 -7.39 -14.43 7.80
C GLN A 294 -8.01 -14.50 6.42
N GLN A 295 -9.27 -14.93 6.34
CA GLN A 295 -9.96 -15.16 5.07
C GLN A 295 -11.45 -14.83 5.25
N ILE A 296 -11.95 -13.76 4.61
CA ILE A 296 -13.37 -13.37 4.69
C ILE A 296 -14.27 -14.08 3.66
N ALA A 297 -13.69 -14.60 2.57
CA ALA A 297 -14.36 -15.39 1.52
C ALA A 297 -13.35 -16.28 0.79
N LYS A 298 -13.83 -17.21 -0.02
CA LYS A 298 -12.96 -18.07 -0.85
C LYS A 298 -12.00 -17.24 -1.71
N PRO A 299 -10.75 -17.68 -1.91
CA PRO A 299 -9.80 -17.01 -2.80
C PRO A 299 -10.34 -16.79 -4.23
N ALA A 300 -11.16 -17.72 -4.74
CA ALA A 300 -11.83 -17.59 -6.03
C ALA A 300 -12.82 -16.41 -6.05
N THR A 301 -13.62 -16.25 -4.99
CA THR A 301 -14.51 -15.10 -4.81
C THR A 301 -13.73 -13.79 -4.79
N ILE A 302 -12.67 -13.71 -3.98
CA ILE A 302 -11.82 -12.52 -3.88
C ILE A 302 -11.20 -12.16 -5.25
N LYS A 303 -10.71 -13.16 -6.01
CA LYS A 303 -10.17 -12.94 -7.35
C LYS A 303 -11.22 -12.31 -8.28
N LYS A 304 -12.44 -12.87 -8.32
CA LYS A 304 -13.55 -12.33 -9.13
C LYS A 304 -13.92 -10.90 -8.72
N LEU A 305 -13.91 -10.59 -7.42
CA LEU A 305 -14.16 -9.23 -6.93
C LEU A 305 -13.07 -8.24 -7.36
N LYS A 306 -11.79 -8.64 -7.34
CA LYS A 306 -10.69 -7.81 -7.86
C LYS A 306 -10.87 -7.50 -9.35
N GLU A 307 -11.25 -8.49 -10.15
CA GLU A 307 -11.55 -8.31 -11.58
C GLU A 307 -12.71 -7.33 -11.81
N LEU A 308 -13.75 -7.40 -10.97
CA LEU A 308 -14.88 -6.47 -11.01
C LEU A 308 -14.44 -5.03 -10.69
N LEU A 309 -13.65 -4.83 -9.64
CA LEU A 309 -13.17 -3.52 -9.21
C LEU A 309 -12.21 -2.88 -10.22
N GLU A 310 -11.37 -3.68 -10.87
CA GLU A 310 -10.53 -3.21 -11.98
C GLU A 310 -11.38 -2.86 -13.20
N GLY A 311 -12.39 -3.69 -13.50
CA GLY A 311 -13.35 -3.45 -14.59
C GLY A 311 -14.08 -2.12 -14.49
N VAL A 312 -14.38 -1.64 -13.28
CA VAL A 312 -15.01 -0.32 -13.07
C VAL A 312 -14.14 0.82 -13.61
N VAL A 313 -12.81 0.72 -13.47
CA VAL A 313 -11.84 1.71 -13.96
C VAL A 313 -11.50 1.48 -15.44
N GLU A 314 -11.51 0.23 -15.90
CA GLU A 314 -11.16 -0.09 -17.29
C GLU A 314 -12.30 0.18 -18.28
N ARG A 315 -13.53 -0.18 -17.88
CA ARG A 315 -14.70 -0.23 -18.76
C ARG A 315 -15.94 0.43 -18.16
N GLY A 316 -15.97 0.64 -16.86
CA GLY A 316 -17.14 1.09 -16.11
C GLY A 316 -17.24 2.59 -15.86
N THR A 317 -17.91 2.94 -14.75
CA THR A 317 -18.21 4.32 -14.33
C THR A 317 -16.97 5.18 -14.09
N ALA A 318 -15.81 4.57 -13.82
CA ALA A 318 -14.55 5.26 -13.53
C ALA A 318 -13.59 5.30 -14.73
N LYS A 319 -14.03 4.93 -15.93
CA LYS A 319 -13.21 4.86 -17.15
C LYS A 319 -12.39 6.12 -17.44
N LYS A 320 -12.95 7.30 -17.15
CA LYS A 320 -12.27 8.59 -17.38
C LYS A 320 -11.07 8.82 -16.46
N LEU A 321 -10.94 8.07 -15.37
CA LEU A 321 -9.87 8.19 -14.39
C LEU A 321 -8.68 7.27 -14.69
N LYS A 322 -8.78 6.40 -15.70
CA LYS A 322 -7.76 5.41 -16.04
C LYS A 322 -6.38 6.06 -16.25
N SER A 323 -5.34 5.44 -15.70
CA SER A 323 -3.95 5.80 -15.97
C SER A 323 -3.37 5.03 -17.14
N ASN A 324 -2.34 5.61 -17.77
CA ASN A 324 -1.41 4.87 -18.62
C ASN A 324 -0.13 4.43 -17.89
N ARG A 325 0.06 4.80 -16.62
CA ARG A 325 1.30 4.52 -15.86
C ARG A 325 1.20 3.31 -14.93
N TYR A 326 0.04 3.12 -14.30
CA TYR A 326 -0.25 1.99 -13.42
C TYR A 326 -1.75 1.75 -13.36
N HIS A 327 -2.16 0.51 -13.10
CA HIS A 327 -3.57 0.20 -12.91
C HIS A 327 -3.98 0.41 -11.46
N PHE A 328 -5.24 0.80 -11.26
CA PHE A 328 -5.87 0.87 -9.95
C PHE A 328 -7.28 0.32 -10.06
N ALA A 329 -7.83 -0.13 -8.94
CA ALA A 329 -9.13 -0.76 -8.88
C ALA A 329 -9.99 -0.04 -7.84
N GLY A 330 -11.29 0.03 -8.06
CA GLY A 330 -12.17 0.69 -7.11
C GLY A 330 -13.62 0.75 -7.55
N LYS A 331 -14.44 1.43 -6.76
CA LYS A 331 -15.86 1.57 -7.00
C LYS A 331 -16.32 2.99 -6.70
N THR A 332 -17.12 3.53 -7.61
CA THR A 332 -17.83 4.79 -7.41
C THR A 332 -19.09 4.55 -6.59
N GLY A 333 -19.38 5.46 -5.65
CA GLY A 333 -20.63 5.55 -4.92
C GLY A 333 -21.32 6.89 -5.15
N THR A 334 -22.65 6.85 -5.20
CA THR A 334 -23.49 8.04 -5.17
C THR A 334 -24.74 7.67 -4.40
N SER A 335 -24.93 8.27 -3.24
CA SER A 335 -26.14 8.11 -2.42
C SER A 335 -26.90 9.43 -2.34
N GLN A 336 -28.21 9.32 -2.34
CA GLN A 336 -29.11 10.45 -2.06
C GLN A 336 -29.21 10.62 -0.54
N ILE A 337 -29.34 11.87 -0.09
CA ILE A 337 -29.58 12.21 1.32
C ILE A 337 -30.74 13.19 1.43
N ASN A 338 -31.39 13.21 2.59
CA ASN A 338 -32.63 13.97 2.87
C ASN A 338 -33.85 13.54 2.02
N TYR A 339 -33.86 12.34 1.44
CA TYR A 339 -34.99 11.82 0.65
C TYR A 339 -36.21 11.42 1.50
N TYR A 340 -36.05 11.37 2.83
CA TYR A 340 -37.11 11.07 3.82
C TYR A 340 -37.89 12.29 4.31
N LYS A 341 -37.52 13.52 3.90
CA LYS A 341 -38.24 14.75 4.31
C LYS A 341 -39.47 14.96 3.41
N PHE A 342 -40.51 15.60 3.96
CA PHE A 342 -41.85 15.81 3.36
C PHE A 342 -41.88 16.48 1.97
N ASP A 343 -40.73 16.93 1.46
CA ASP A 343 -40.57 17.43 0.09
C ASP A 343 -39.51 16.58 -0.63
N ARG A 344 -39.98 15.51 -1.29
CA ARG A 344 -39.15 14.47 -1.92
C ARG A 344 -38.31 14.98 -3.09
N THR A 345 -38.53 16.18 -3.62
CA THR A 345 -37.88 16.65 -4.86
C THR A 345 -37.02 17.90 -4.70
N GLU A 346 -37.39 18.85 -3.84
CA GLU A 346 -36.66 20.14 -3.77
C GLU A 346 -35.42 20.12 -2.86
N ASN A 347 -35.28 19.09 -2.01
CA ASN A 347 -34.23 19.02 -1.00
C ASN A 347 -33.30 17.78 -1.09
N ILE A 348 -33.37 17.00 -2.17
CA ILE A 348 -32.44 15.87 -2.37
C ILE A 348 -31.03 16.44 -2.52
N LYS A 349 -30.15 16.03 -1.62
CA LYS A 349 -28.71 16.27 -1.77
C LYS A 349 -28.01 14.95 -2.02
N TYR A 350 -26.72 15.04 -2.37
CA TYR A 350 -25.96 13.87 -2.79
C TYR A 350 -24.71 13.71 -1.92
N ARG A 351 -24.30 12.46 -1.77
CA ARG A 351 -22.98 12.09 -1.26
C ARG A 351 -22.26 11.32 -2.36
N ALA A 352 -21.11 11.84 -2.76
CA ALA A 352 -20.25 11.24 -3.78
C ALA A 352 -19.09 10.54 -3.10
N SER A 353 -18.83 9.29 -3.47
CA SER A 353 -17.73 8.52 -2.90
C SER A 353 -16.94 7.75 -3.95
N PHE A 354 -15.68 7.50 -3.64
CA PHE A 354 -14.82 6.60 -4.39
C PHE A 354 -13.95 5.84 -3.40
N VAL A 355 -13.98 4.51 -3.45
CA VAL A 355 -13.13 3.64 -2.64
C VAL A 355 -12.41 2.64 -3.53
N GLY A 356 -11.14 2.40 -3.26
CA GLY A 356 -10.33 1.54 -4.10
C GLY A 356 -8.94 1.31 -3.55
N TYR A 357 -8.08 0.72 -4.36
CA TYR A 357 -6.69 0.42 -4.02
C TYR A 357 -5.79 0.50 -5.25
N PHE A 358 -4.50 0.70 -4.99
CA PHE A 358 -3.49 0.87 -6.01
C PHE A 358 -2.11 0.38 -5.55
N PRO A 359 -1.27 -0.12 -6.48
CA PRO A 359 -1.64 -0.60 -7.83
C PRO A 359 -2.65 -1.76 -7.79
N ALA A 360 -3.32 -2.08 -8.91
CA ALA A 360 -4.36 -3.12 -8.94
C ALA A 360 -3.79 -4.53 -8.75
N GLU A 361 -2.63 -4.81 -9.35
CA GLU A 361 -2.00 -6.12 -9.40
C GLU A 361 -1.32 -6.50 -8.08
N ASN A 362 -0.62 -5.54 -7.47
CA ASN A 362 0.03 -5.69 -6.16
C ASN A 362 -0.34 -4.49 -5.28
N PRO A 363 -1.52 -4.51 -4.64
CA PRO A 363 -2.02 -3.38 -3.87
C PRO A 363 -1.11 -3.04 -2.69
N VAL A 364 -0.66 -1.79 -2.64
CA VAL A 364 0.15 -1.27 -1.52
C VAL A 364 -0.72 -0.40 -0.62
N TYR A 365 -1.52 0.47 -1.21
CA TYR A 365 -2.45 1.33 -0.49
C TYR A 365 -3.89 1.11 -0.94
N SER A 366 -4.81 1.18 0.02
CA SER A 366 -6.23 1.40 -0.22
C SER A 366 -6.57 2.83 0.16
N CYS A 367 -7.52 3.44 -0.53
CA CYS A 367 -7.98 4.79 -0.28
C CYS A 367 -9.49 4.90 -0.44
N ILE A 368 -10.12 5.69 0.43
CA ILE A 368 -11.50 6.14 0.29
C ILE A 368 -11.53 7.67 0.27
N VAL A 369 -12.39 8.22 -0.57
CA VAL A 369 -12.78 9.63 -0.57
C VAL A 369 -14.29 9.70 -0.51
N VAL A 370 -14.83 10.51 0.39
CA VAL A 370 -16.26 10.77 0.53
C VAL A 370 -16.47 12.28 0.58
N ILE A 371 -17.36 12.80 -0.26
CA ILE A 371 -17.73 14.22 -0.35
C ILE A 371 -19.24 14.32 -0.18
N THR A 372 -19.69 15.08 0.81
CA THR A 372 -21.10 15.24 1.16
C THR A 372 -21.59 16.63 0.72
N GLU A 373 -22.75 16.63 0.08
CA GLU A 373 -23.40 17.83 -0.47
C GLU A 373 -22.49 18.66 -1.40
N PRO A 374 -21.92 18.09 -2.48
CA PRO A 374 -21.30 18.91 -3.52
C PRO A 374 -22.36 19.83 -4.14
N ARG A 375 -22.08 21.13 -4.21
CA ARG A 375 -23.04 22.16 -4.65
C ARG A 375 -22.78 22.63 -6.09
N GLN A 376 -21.63 22.31 -6.65
CA GLN A 376 -21.23 22.68 -8.01
C GLN A 376 -20.30 21.61 -8.61
N ASN A 377 -20.12 21.66 -9.93
CA ASN A 377 -19.15 20.83 -10.67
C ASN A 377 -19.33 19.31 -10.53
N GLY A 378 -20.58 18.86 -10.47
CA GLY A 378 -20.94 17.45 -10.49
C GLY A 378 -21.52 16.97 -9.16
N ARG A 379 -22.12 15.79 -9.20
CA ARG A 379 -22.72 15.11 -8.03
C ARG A 379 -22.41 13.62 -7.95
N TYR A 380 -21.86 13.05 -9.01
CA TYR A 380 -21.57 11.63 -9.08
C TYR A 380 -20.18 11.31 -8.51
N GLY A 381 -20.03 10.10 -7.96
CA GLY A 381 -18.77 9.61 -7.38
C GLY A 381 -17.58 9.69 -8.35
N SER A 382 -17.80 9.43 -9.64
CA SER A 382 -16.77 9.51 -10.68
C SER A 382 -16.35 10.93 -11.04
N GLU A 383 -17.19 11.93 -10.80
CA GLU A 383 -16.94 13.34 -11.13
C GLU A 383 -16.35 14.11 -9.95
N VAL A 384 -16.77 13.75 -8.74
CA VAL A 384 -16.42 14.49 -7.51
C VAL A 384 -15.32 13.78 -6.72
N ALA A 385 -15.59 12.58 -6.21
CA ALA A 385 -14.64 11.85 -5.36
C ALA A 385 -13.52 11.17 -6.18
N GLY A 386 -13.84 10.73 -7.40
CA GLY A 386 -12.93 10.05 -8.30
C GLY A 386 -11.67 10.85 -8.66
N PRO A 387 -11.76 12.12 -9.08
CA PRO A 387 -10.58 12.94 -9.35
C PRO A 387 -9.68 13.16 -8.12
N ILE A 388 -10.27 13.31 -6.93
CA ILE A 388 -9.53 13.45 -5.67
C ILE A 388 -8.77 12.15 -5.37
N PHE A 389 -9.44 10.99 -5.46
CA PHE A 389 -8.80 9.69 -5.32
C PHE A 389 -7.66 9.53 -6.32
N ARG A 390 -7.88 9.92 -7.59
CA ARG A 390 -6.89 9.80 -8.66
C ARG A 390 -5.65 10.63 -8.37
N GLU A 391 -5.83 11.86 -7.89
CA GLU A 391 -4.73 12.72 -7.50
C GLU A 391 -3.90 12.13 -6.34
N ILE A 392 -4.59 11.62 -5.31
CA ILE A 392 -3.95 10.96 -4.16
C ILE A 392 -3.15 9.75 -4.64
N ALA A 393 -3.78 8.87 -5.42
CA ALA A 393 -3.18 7.65 -5.93
C ALA A 393 -1.92 7.96 -6.76
N ASP A 394 -1.99 8.95 -7.66
CA ASP A 394 -0.86 9.33 -8.51
C ASP A 394 0.32 9.86 -7.71
N LYS A 395 0.06 10.77 -6.76
CA LYS A 395 1.13 11.35 -5.94
C LYS A 395 1.74 10.36 -4.95
N CYS A 396 0.93 9.47 -4.38
CA CYS A 396 1.41 8.37 -3.55
C CYS A 396 2.24 7.37 -4.36
N PHE A 397 1.77 6.98 -5.55
CA PHE A 397 2.48 6.06 -6.44
C PHE A 397 3.83 6.63 -6.88
N VAL A 398 3.92 7.90 -7.25
CA VAL A 398 5.18 8.58 -7.63
C VAL A 398 6.20 8.63 -6.49
N LYS A 399 5.76 8.73 -5.24
CA LYS A 399 6.68 8.78 -4.09
C LYS A 399 7.23 7.40 -3.69
N GLN A 400 6.66 6.30 -4.18
CA GLN A 400 7.19 4.96 -3.90
C GLN A 400 8.36 4.64 -4.83
N LYS A 401 9.58 4.87 -4.35
CA LYS A 401 10.81 4.49 -5.07
C LYS A 401 10.88 3.00 -5.40
N ASP A 402 10.28 2.15 -4.55
CA ASP A 402 10.30 0.70 -4.68
C ASP A 402 9.31 0.14 -5.73
N LEU A 403 8.36 0.96 -6.20
CA LEU A 403 7.41 0.57 -7.26
C LEU A 403 7.90 0.90 -8.67
N TYR A 404 9.01 1.63 -8.80
CA TYR A 404 9.66 1.85 -10.08
C TYR A 404 10.85 0.90 -10.20
N PRO A 405 10.96 0.10 -11.28
CA PRO A 405 12.25 -0.51 -11.60
C PRO A 405 13.25 0.64 -11.73
N ALA A 406 14.40 0.54 -11.04
CA ALA A 406 15.41 1.58 -11.14
C ALA A 406 15.74 1.77 -12.62
N LEU A 407 15.66 3.00 -13.13
CA LEU A 407 15.95 3.32 -14.54
C LEU A 407 17.36 2.86 -14.98
N ASN A 408 18.23 2.54 -14.02
CA ASN A 408 19.58 2.03 -14.21
C ASN A 408 19.70 0.49 -14.19
N GLU A 409 18.61 -0.26 -13.97
CA GLU A 409 18.55 -1.72 -14.13
C GLU A 409 18.44 -2.11 -15.61
N THR A 410 19.41 -1.67 -16.42
CA THR A 410 19.75 -2.48 -17.59
C THR A 410 20.29 -3.82 -17.06
N PRO A 411 19.76 -4.99 -17.48
CA PRO A 411 20.33 -6.27 -17.07
C PRO A 411 21.83 -6.23 -17.37
N GLN A 412 22.67 -6.45 -16.35
CA GLN A 412 24.12 -6.38 -16.47
C GLN A 412 24.53 -7.14 -17.73
N LYS A 413 25.15 -6.45 -18.70
CA LYS A 413 25.64 -7.09 -19.92
C LYS A 413 26.60 -8.21 -19.50
N ARG A 414 26.19 -9.47 -19.67
CA ARG A 414 27.04 -10.62 -19.35
C ARG A 414 28.39 -10.46 -20.03
N LEU A 415 29.48 -10.58 -19.26
CA LEU A 415 30.83 -10.51 -19.80
C LEU A 415 31.03 -11.69 -20.75
N THR A 416 31.15 -11.42 -22.04
CA THR A 416 31.49 -12.44 -23.05
C THR A 416 32.92 -12.93 -22.85
N LYS A 417 33.21 -14.21 -23.13
CA LYS A 417 34.55 -14.85 -23.10
C LYS A 417 35.72 -13.97 -23.61
N LYS A 418 35.50 -13.12 -24.63
CA LYS A 418 36.54 -12.22 -25.20
C LYS A 418 36.94 -11.07 -24.27
N LYS A 419 36.10 -10.69 -23.31
CA LYS A 419 36.31 -9.61 -22.35
C LYS A 419 36.88 -10.10 -21.02
N LEU A 420 36.98 -11.41 -20.82
CA LEU A 420 37.50 -12.04 -19.62
C LEU A 420 38.98 -12.42 -19.80
N PRO A 421 39.77 -12.46 -18.72
CA PRO A 421 41.14 -13.00 -18.71
C PRO A 421 41.22 -14.41 -19.32
N GLN A 422 42.11 -14.62 -20.30
CA GLN A 422 42.25 -15.92 -20.99
C GLN A 422 43.59 -16.62 -20.81
N LEU A 423 44.66 -15.87 -20.58
CA LEU A 423 46.02 -16.40 -20.45
C LEU A 423 46.81 -15.62 -19.39
N ASP A 424 46.10 -14.96 -18.49
CA ASP A 424 46.72 -14.15 -17.45
C ASP A 424 47.23 -15.04 -16.34
N VAL A 425 48.46 -14.75 -15.91
CA VAL A 425 49.18 -15.59 -14.95
C VAL A 425 49.56 -14.75 -13.75
N GLY A 426 49.32 -15.29 -12.57
CA GLY A 426 49.67 -14.63 -11.32
C GLY A 426 49.79 -15.60 -10.16
N TYR A 427 50.18 -15.07 -9.00
CA TYR A 427 50.22 -15.84 -7.78
C TYR A 427 48.81 -16.23 -7.36
N LYS A 428 48.59 -17.53 -7.14
CA LYS A 428 47.25 -18.11 -7.01
C LYS A 428 46.41 -17.42 -5.93
N LYS A 429 47.01 -17.18 -4.75
CA LYS A 429 46.31 -16.56 -3.61
C LYS A 429 45.84 -15.14 -3.92
N ASP A 430 46.65 -14.37 -4.64
CA ASP A 430 46.34 -12.98 -4.97
C ASP A 430 45.24 -12.93 -6.03
N VAL A 431 45.34 -13.80 -7.04
CA VAL A 431 44.33 -13.94 -8.09
C VAL A 431 42.98 -14.37 -7.51
N ALA A 432 42.95 -15.38 -6.64
CA ALA A 432 41.72 -15.83 -6.00
C ALA A 432 41.07 -14.72 -5.16
N LYS A 433 41.88 -14.00 -4.36
CA LYS A 433 41.40 -12.89 -3.52
C LYS A 433 40.82 -11.74 -4.35
N VAL A 434 41.42 -11.42 -5.50
CA VAL A 434 40.89 -10.40 -6.42
C VAL A 434 39.56 -10.84 -7.02
N LEU A 435 39.45 -12.10 -7.48
CA LEU A 435 38.23 -12.64 -8.08
C LEU A 435 37.07 -12.72 -7.08
N GLU A 436 37.35 -13.08 -5.82
CA GLU A 436 36.39 -13.06 -4.72
C GLU A 436 35.91 -11.62 -4.43
N LYS A 437 36.84 -10.66 -4.36
CA LYS A 437 36.50 -9.26 -4.06
C LYS A 437 35.60 -8.60 -5.10
N ILE A 438 35.70 -9.03 -6.36
CA ILE A 438 34.86 -8.53 -7.46
C ILE A 438 33.68 -9.46 -7.77
N GLU A 439 33.44 -10.46 -6.91
CA GLU A 439 32.33 -11.42 -7.00
C GLU A 439 32.25 -12.16 -8.35
N LEU A 440 33.40 -12.43 -8.98
CA LEU A 440 33.42 -13.13 -10.27
C LEU A 440 33.35 -14.65 -10.07
N PRO A 441 32.36 -15.34 -10.67
CA PRO A 441 32.27 -16.80 -10.59
C PRO A 441 33.51 -17.48 -11.16
N HIS A 442 34.15 -18.32 -10.34
CA HIS A 442 35.35 -19.04 -10.74
C HIS A 442 35.43 -20.44 -10.14
N THR A 443 36.20 -21.30 -10.82
CA THR A 443 36.52 -22.66 -10.38
C THR A 443 38.02 -22.81 -10.25
N ASP A 444 38.49 -23.58 -9.27
CA ASP A 444 39.90 -23.73 -8.94
C ASP A 444 40.28 -25.21 -8.90
N SER A 445 41.26 -25.60 -9.71
CA SER A 445 41.70 -27.00 -9.86
C SER A 445 43.12 -27.29 -9.36
N GLY A 446 43.78 -26.35 -8.67
CA GLY A 446 45.23 -26.45 -8.42
C GLY A 446 45.67 -26.52 -6.95
N VAL A 447 46.73 -27.28 -6.65
CA VAL A 447 47.42 -27.31 -5.33
C VAL A 447 48.71 -26.44 -5.34
N LYS A 448 48.96 -25.67 -6.40
CA LYS A 448 50.25 -25.01 -6.66
C LYS A 448 50.18 -23.48 -6.55
N ASN A 449 51.35 -22.87 -6.34
CA ASN A 449 51.49 -21.45 -6.04
C ASN A 449 51.22 -20.51 -7.22
N TRP A 450 51.44 -20.96 -8.46
CA TRP A 450 51.21 -20.16 -9.67
C TRP A 450 50.02 -20.67 -10.45
N ALA A 451 49.19 -19.76 -10.94
CA ALA A 451 47.97 -20.10 -11.67
C ALA A 451 47.82 -19.33 -12.97
N VAL A 452 47.15 -19.95 -13.95
CA VAL A 452 46.71 -19.32 -15.19
C VAL A 452 45.19 -19.22 -15.20
N LEU A 453 44.67 -18.05 -15.56
CA LEU A 453 43.24 -17.80 -15.72
C LEU A 453 42.82 -18.14 -17.14
N THR A 454 41.81 -18.99 -17.27
CA THR A 454 41.19 -19.32 -18.56
C THR A 454 39.69 -19.07 -18.50
N ALA A 455 39.16 -18.29 -19.44
CA ALA A 455 37.72 -18.05 -19.55
C ALA A 455 37.03 -19.17 -20.35
N LYS A 456 35.89 -19.69 -19.85
CA LYS A 456 35.03 -20.61 -20.61
C LYS A 456 33.90 -19.87 -21.31
N THR A 457 32.94 -19.33 -20.56
CA THR A 457 31.75 -18.60 -21.06
C THR A 457 31.63 -17.25 -20.35
N ASP A 458 31.20 -17.32 -19.10
CA ASP A 458 30.98 -16.25 -18.10
C ASP A 458 31.66 -16.59 -16.77
N THR A 459 32.37 -17.73 -16.72
CA THR A 459 33.13 -18.22 -15.57
C THR A 459 34.63 -18.30 -15.89
N LEU A 460 35.45 -18.04 -14.86
CA LEU A 460 36.90 -18.22 -14.93
C LEU A 460 37.32 -19.57 -14.34
N HIS A 461 38.33 -20.18 -14.93
CA HIS A 461 38.98 -21.36 -14.40
C HIS A 461 40.43 -21.05 -14.04
N ILE A 462 40.78 -21.27 -12.77
CA ILE A 462 42.12 -21.15 -12.21
C ILE A 462 42.81 -22.51 -12.37
N ALA A 463 43.69 -22.62 -13.36
CA ALA A 463 44.46 -23.83 -13.61
C ALA A 463 45.88 -23.72 -13.01
N PRO A 464 46.44 -24.79 -12.43
CA PRO A 464 47.81 -24.77 -11.90
C PRO A 464 48.82 -24.61 -13.04
N ARG A 465 49.87 -23.79 -12.80
CA ARG A 465 51.00 -23.64 -13.73
C ARG A 465 52.28 -24.16 -13.10
N TYR A 466 52.97 -25.04 -13.81
CA TYR A 466 54.26 -25.59 -13.39
C TYR A 466 55.41 -24.69 -13.83
N ILE A 467 56.33 -24.39 -12.91
CA ILE A 467 57.56 -23.65 -13.18
C ILE A 467 58.71 -24.57 -12.79
N SER A 468 59.45 -25.05 -13.79
CA SER A 468 60.67 -25.85 -13.56
C SER A 468 61.79 -24.95 -13.06
N ARG A 469 62.66 -25.48 -12.20
CA ARG A 469 63.78 -24.74 -11.61
C ARG A 469 65.07 -24.82 -12.42
N ASP A 470 65.18 -25.78 -13.33
CA ASP A 470 66.45 -26.07 -14.03
C ASP A 470 66.50 -25.50 -15.47
N VAL A 471 65.37 -24.98 -15.95
CA VAL A 471 65.21 -24.47 -17.31
C VAL A 471 64.44 -23.15 -17.33
N VAL A 472 64.69 -22.34 -18.35
CA VAL A 472 64.01 -21.06 -18.58
C VAL A 472 62.50 -21.31 -18.66
N PRO A 473 61.70 -20.75 -17.75
CA PRO A 473 60.26 -20.96 -17.75
C PRO A 473 59.56 -20.07 -18.80
N ASN A 474 58.33 -20.43 -19.14
CA ASN A 474 57.44 -19.55 -19.89
C ASN A 474 56.86 -18.51 -18.94
N VAL A 475 57.19 -17.23 -19.14
CA VAL A 475 56.66 -16.10 -18.37
C VAL A 475 55.68 -15.24 -19.17
N VAL A 476 55.36 -15.61 -20.41
CA VAL A 476 54.37 -14.90 -21.23
C VAL A 476 53.00 -14.94 -20.54
N GLY A 477 52.37 -13.78 -20.43
CA GLY A 477 51.10 -13.55 -19.73
C GLY A 477 51.23 -13.14 -18.27
N MET A 478 52.44 -13.18 -17.68
CA MET A 478 52.68 -12.72 -16.31
C MET A 478 52.80 -11.19 -16.25
N GLY A 479 52.43 -10.60 -15.11
CA GLY A 479 52.82 -9.24 -14.78
C GLY A 479 54.34 -9.14 -14.58
N LEU A 480 54.92 -7.96 -14.85
CA LEU A 480 56.37 -7.76 -14.75
C LEU A 480 56.96 -8.18 -13.40
N ARG A 481 56.30 -7.81 -12.30
CA ARG A 481 56.76 -8.12 -10.94
C ARG A 481 56.90 -9.63 -10.70
N ASP A 482 55.92 -10.40 -11.14
CA ASP A 482 55.90 -11.86 -11.01
C ASP A 482 56.96 -12.51 -11.91
N ALA A 483 57.07 -12.03 -13.15
CA ALA A 483 58.07 -12.51 -14.10
C ALA A 483 59.51 -12.25 -13.61
N LEU A 484 59.77 -11.06 -13.07
CA LEU A 484 61.06 -10.72 -12.46
C LEU A 484 61.37 -11.63 -11.28
N TYR A 485 60.43 -11.76 -10.34
CA TYR A 485 60.60 -12.62 -9.18
C TYR A 485 60.95 -14.06 -9.56
N ILE A 486 60.30 -14.63 -10.58
CA ILE A 486 60.61 -15.99 -11.03
C ILE A 486 61.99 -16.05 -11.69
N LEU A 487 62.26 -15.19 -12.67
CA LEU A 487 63.47 -15.30 -13.49
C LEU A 487 64.73 -14.96 -12.71
N GLU A 488 64.70 -13.94 -11.85
CA GLU A 488 65.86 -13.52 -11.06
C GLU A 488 66.19 -14.52 -9.94
N ASN A 489 65.18 -15.12 -9.30
CA ASN A 489 65.41 -16.20 -8.32
C ASN A 489 65.99 -17.47 -8.96
N LEU A 490 65.79 -17.66 -10.26
CA LEU A 490 66.45 -18.73 -11.03
C LEU A 490 67.86 -18.34 -11.49
N GLY A 491 68.32 -17.12 -11.18
CA GLY A 491 69.66 -16.63 -11.51
C GLY A 491 69.79 -15.97 -12.89
N LEU A 492 68.70 -15.73 -13.62
CA LEU A 492 68.73 -15.01 -14.90
C LEU A 492 68.80 -13.50 -14.65
N LYS A 493 69.51 -12.78 -15.53
CA LYS A 493 69.57 -11.31 -15.50
C LYS A 493 68.51 -10.74 -16.43
N VAL A 494 67.46 -10.13 -15.89
CA VAL A 494 66.32 -9.68 -16.67
C VAL A 494 66.52 -8.24 -17.14
N THR A 495 66.25 -8.00 -18.42
CA THR A 495 66.06 -6.66 -18.99
C THR A 495 64.67 -6.61 -19.60
N PHE A 496 64.02 -5.46 -19.60
CA PHE A 496 62.67 -5.38 -20.12
C PHE A 496 62.37 -4.04 -20.77
N GLU A 497 61.37 -4.03 -21.66
CA GLU A 497 60.92 -2.85 -22.39
C GLU A 497 59.39 -2.83 -22.49
N GLY A 498 58.79 -1.68 -22.22
CA GLY A 498 57.34 -1.48 -22.13
C GLY A 498 56.79 -1.57 -20.70
N VAL A 499 55.47 -1.54 -20.59
CA VAL A 499 54.72 -1.62 -19.32
C VAL A 499 53.61 -2.67 -19.45
N GLY A 500 53.16 -3.23 -18.33
CA GLY A 500 52.04 -4.17 -18.31
C GLY A 500 52.46 -5.65 -18.21
N LYS A 501 51.98 -6.48 -19.15
CA LYS A 501 52.18 -7.95 -19.11
C LYS A 501 53.21 -8.40 -20.12
N VAL A 502 53.97 -9.44 -19.78
CA VAL A 502 54.97 -10.02 -20.69
C VAL A 502 54.28 -10.58 -21.93
N ARG A 503 54.60 -10.01 -23.09
CA ARG A 503 54.13 -10.48 -24.40
C ARG A 503 55.15 -11.43 -25.04
N LEU A 504 56.43 -11.13 -24.90
CA LEU A 504 57.53 -11.89 -25.49
C LEU A 504 58.70 -11.99 -24.52
N GLN A 505 59.44 -13.09 -24.62
CA GLN A 505 60.70 -13.32 -23.92
C GLN A 505 61.77 -13.76 -24.94
N SER A 506 62.99 -13.25 -24.79
CA SER A 506 64.07 -13.50 -25.78
C SER A 506 64.63 -14.92 -25.73
N LEU A 507 64.56 -15.59 -24.58
CA LEU A 507 65.04 -16.96 -24.40
C LEU A 507 63.90 -17.96 -24.57
N LYS A 508 64.16 -19.01 -25.36
CA LYS A 508 63.21 -20.11 -25.56
C LYS A 508 62.95 -20.85 -24.26
N VAL A 509 61.69 -21.16 -24.02
CA VAL A 509 61.23 -21.98 -22.88
C VAL A 509 61.93 -23.34 -22.93
N GLY A 510 62.40 -23.83 -21.78
CA GLY A 510 63.11 -25.12 -21.68
C GLY A 510 64.63 -25.04 -21.86
N THR A 511 65.18 -23.86 -22.20
CA THR A 511 66.64 -23.67 -22.28
C THR A 511 67.27 -23.84 -20.89
N LYS A 512 68.40 -24.57 -20.76
CA LYS A 512 69.12 -24.69 -19.48
C LYS A 512 69.58 -23.31 -18.97
N ILE A 513 69.42 -23.09 -17.67
CA ILE A 513 69.79 -21.81 -17.04
C ILE A 513 71.29 -21.82 -16.68
N LYS A 514 72.03 -20.83 -17.17
CA LYS A 514 73.47 -20.64 -16.88
C LYS A 514 73.81 -19.20 -16.47
N GLY A 515 72.86 -18.45 -15.90
CA GLY A 515 73.04 -17.04 -15.53
C GLY A 515 72.99 -16.05 -16.69
N GLN A 516 72.47 -16.47 -17.85
CA GLN A 516 72.40 -15.63 -19.05
C GLN A 516 71.35 -14.50 -18.92
N LYS A 517 71.48 -13.48 -19.77
CA LYS A 517 70.54 -12.36 -19.84
C LYS A 517 69.27 -12.76 -20.61
N ILE A 518 68.11 -12.32 -20.14
CA ILE A 518 66.81 -12.47 -20.82
C ILE A 518 66.16 -11.10 -21.01
N LYS A 519 65.70 -10.80 -22.23
CA LYS A 519 64.95 -9.58 -22.55
C LYS A 519 63.46 -9.90 -22.61
N LEU A 520 62.64 -9.14 -21.89
CA LEU A 520 61.17 -9.22 -21.93
C LEU A 520 60.58 -8.01 -22.65
N THR A 521 59.61 -8.25 -23.52
CA THR A 521 58.81 -7.18 -24.15
C THR A 521 57.40 -7.21 -23.57
N LEU A 522 56.96 -6.10 -23.01
CA LEU A 522 55.65 -5.97 -22.38
C LEU A 522 54.62 -5.29 -23.28
N ARG A 523 53.34 -5.53 -23.00
CA ARG A 523 52.19 -4.90 -23.65
C ARG A 523 51.19 -4.37 -22.64
#